data_AF-A0A0T0M6R8-F1
#
_entry.id   AF-A0A0T0M6R8-F1
#
_cell.length_a   1.000
_cell.length_b   1.000
_cell.length_c   1.000
_cell.angle_alpha   90.00
_cell.angle_beta   90.00
_cell.angle_gamma   90.00
#
_symmetry.space_group_name_H-M   'P 1'
#
loop_
_entity.id
_entity.type
_entity.pdbx_description
1 polymer ?
#
loop_
_entity_poly.entity_id
_entity_poly.type
_entity_poly.pdbx_seq_one_letter_code
_entity_poly.pdbx_strand_id
1 'polypeptide(L)'
;MKLKILVTELVFQILLSTGSTLCVTYQYFQNDFLLALFFVGVGNLFGFFIRLSTIESPFNKYYLYGIMVFFVMTFVLYKFDFGKEIIFKFWGIDGILFNLYYLIYGFINIKKLSDETKLTR
;
A
#
# COMPACT_ATOMS: atom_id res chain seq x y z
N MET A 1 -13.32 -14.62 -13.05
CA MET A 1 -12.88 -13.28 -13.52
C MET A 1 -12.20 -12.48 -12.41
N LYS A 2 -12.83 -12.36 -11.23
CA LYS A 2 -12.27 -11.70 -10.03
C LYS A 2 -10.82 -12.09 -9.70
N LEU A 3 -10.49 -13.38 -9.69
CA LEU A 3 -9.14 -13.87 -9.41
C LEU A 3 -8.09 -13.30 -10.38
N LYS A 4 -8.39 -13.23 -11.69
CA LYS A 4 -7.47 -12.67 -12.68
C LYS A 4 -7.22 -11.18 -12.43
N ILE A 5 -8.27 -10.42 -12.10
CA ILE A 5 -8.16 -8.99 -11.75
C ILE A 5 -7.23 -8.80 -10.55
N LEU A 6 -7.46 -9.57 -9.48
CA LEU A 6 -6.63 -9.48 -8.26
C LEU A 6 -5.17 -9.87 -8.50
N VAL A 7 -4.92 -10.90 -9.31
CA VAL A 7 -3.55 -11.29 -9.67
C VAL A 7 -2.86 -10.21 -10.48
N THR A 8 -3.52 -9.66 -11.50
CA THR A 8 -2.97 -8.57 -12.32
C THR A 8 -2.67 -7.33 -11.48
N GLU A 9 -3.61 -6.94 -10.61
CA GLU A 9 -3.44 -5.83 -9.68
C GLU A 9 -2.24 -6.05 -8.75
N LEU A 10 -2.12 -7.23 -8.13
CA LEU A 10 -1.00 -7.52 -7.24
C LEU A 10 0.35 -7.51 -7.98
N VAL A 11 0.42 -8.07 -9.19
CA VAL A 11 1.64 -8.02 -10.01
C VAL A 11 2.04 -6.57 -10.31
N PHE A 12 1.08 -5.72 -10.69
CA PHE A 12 1.35 -4.31 -10.92
C PHE A 12 1.93 -3.62 -9.67
N GLN A 13 1.39 -3.93 -8.49
CA GLN A 13 1.86 -3.34 -7.23
C GLN A 13 3.22 -3.82 -6.80
N ILE A 14 3.54 -5.10 -7.07
CA ILE A 14 4.90 -5.63 -6.85
C ILE A 14 5.89 -4.91 -7.77
N LEU A 15 5.55 -4.72 -9.04
CA LEU A 15 6.39 -4.00 -9.99
C LEU A 15 6.57 -2.54 -9.58
N LEU A 16 5.49 -1.86 -9.18
CA LEU A 16 5.56 -0.49 -8.68
C LEU A 16 6.42 -0.40 -7.41
N SER A 17 6.18 -1.27 -6.43
CA SER A 17 6.94 -1.31 -5.17
C SER A 17 8.43 -1.58 -5.41
N THR A 18 8.74 -2.53 -6.28
CA THR A 18 10.12 -2.89 -6.62
C THR A 18 10.79 -1.75 -7.37
N GLY A 19 10.12 -1.19 -8.39
CA GLY A 19 10.62 -0.06 -9.18
C GLY A 19 10.88 1.16 -8.31
N SER A 20 9.96 1.50 -7.41
CA SER A 20 10.12 2.59 -6.45
C SER A 20 11.24 2.32 -5.46
N THR A 21 11.41 1.08 -4.98
CA THR A 21 12.53 0.73 -4.09
C THR A 21 13.87 0.86 -4.80
N LEU A 22 13.97 0.40 -6.06
CA LEU A 22 15.18 0.55 -6.88
C LEU A 22 15.47 2.03 -7.19
N CYS A 23 14.42 2.82 -7.43
CA CYS A 23 14.54 4.26 -7.62
C CYS A 23 15.11 4.93 -6.36
N VAL A 24 14.57 4.60 -5.19
CA VAL A 24 15.06 5.08 -3.90
C VAL A 24 16.50 4.67 -3.63
N THR A 25 16.90 3.42 -3.90
CA THR A 25 18.26 2.97 -3.62
C THR A 25 19.27 3.59 -4.60
N TYR A 26 18.90 3.76 -5.87
CA TYR A 26 19.73 4.43 -6.86
C TYR A 26 19.86 5.94 -6.59
N GLN A 27 18.76 6.60 -6.21
CA GLN A 27 18.70 8.03 -5.91
C GLN A 27 18.87 8.37 -4.43
N TYR A 28 19.29 7.42 -3.59
CA TYR A 28 19.61 7.68 -2.17
C TYR A 28 20.69 8.77 -2.03
N PHE A 29 21.43 9.03 -3.10
CA PHE A 29 22.39 10.12 -3.24
C PHE A 29 21.80 11.50 -3.62
N GLN A 30 20.48 11.63 -3.90
CA GLN A 30 19.88 12.85 -4.49
C GLN A 30 18.53 13.33 -3.89
N ASN A 31 18.07 12.84 -2.73
CA ASN A 31 16.90 13.35 -1.97
C ASN A 31 15.46 13.06 -2.49
N ASP A 32 15.26 12.23 -3.52
CA ASP A 32 13.91 12.00 -4.10
C ASP A 32 13.06 10.89 -3.41
N PHE A 33 13.42 10.50 -2.19
CA PHE A 33 12.74 9.43 -1.44
C PHE A 33 11.22 9.64 -1.29
N LEU A 34 10.80 10.88 -1.05
CA LEU A 34 9.39 11.26 -0.88
C LEU A 34 8.58 11.08 -2.17
N LEU A 35 9.19 11.32 -3.33
CA LEU A 35 8.52 11.17 -4.62
C LEU A 35 8.19 9.70 -4.89
N ALA A 36 9.14 8.80 -4.61
CA ALA A 36 8.91 7.37 -4.73
C ALA A 36 7.81 6.86 -3.78
N LEU A 37 7.82 7.31 -2.52
CA LEU A 37 6.76 7.02 -1.54
C LEU A 37 5.39 7.52 -2.00
N PHE A 38 5.34 8.71 -2.58
CA PHE A 38 4.10 9.28 -3.10
C PHE A 38 3.50 8.39 -4.20
N PHE A 39 4.31 7.96 -5.18
CA PHE A 39 3.83 7.06 -6.25
C PHE A 39 3.35 5.71 -5.71
N VAL A 40 4.08 5.11 -4.76
CA VAL A 40 3.64 3.87 -4.10
C VAL A 40 2.33 4.07 -3.34
N GLY A 41 2.20 5.17 -2.59
CA GLY A 41 0.99 5.50 -1.85
C GLY A 41 -0.23 5.66 -2.76
N VAL A 42 -0.09 6.44 -3.84
CA VAL A 42 -1.15 6.64 -4.84
C VAL A 42 -1.49 5.31 -5.53
N GLY A 43 -0.48 4.53 -5.92
CA GLY A 43 -0.68 3.20 -6.51
C GLY A 43 -1.47 2.28 -5.59
N ASN A 44 -1.11 2.21 -4.31
CA ASN A 44 -1.81 1.40 -3.31
C ASN A 44 -3.27 1.87 -3.11
N LEU A 45 -3.55 3.17 -3.13
CA LEU A 45 -4.92 3.69 -3.07
C LEU A 45 -5.75 3.26 -4.29
N PHE A 46 -5.20 3.37 -5.50
CA PHE A 46 -5.89 2.89 -6.72
C PHE A 46 -6.14 1.38 -6.68
N GLY A 47 -5.13 0.60 -6.31
CA GLY A 47 -5.27 -0.85 -6.13
C GLY A 47 -6.32 -1.17 -5.07
N PHE A 48 -6.36 -0.42 -3.97
CA PHE A 48 -7.33 -0.61 -2.91
C PHE A 48 -8.77 -0.44 -3.42
N PHE A 49 -9.04 0.57 -4.25
CA PHE A 49 -10.37 0.71 -4.88
C PHE A 49 -10.72 -0.47 -5.79
N ILE A 50 -9.74 -1.00 -6.53
CA ILE A 50 -9.94 -2.21 -7.35
C ILE A 50 -10.31 -3.40 -6.44
N ARG A 51 -9.58 -3.61 -5.35
CA ARG A 51 -9.84 -4.71 -4.41
C ARG A 51 -11.18 -4.58 -3.71
N LEU A 52 -11.52 -3.38 -3.24
CA LEU A 52 -12.81 -3.07 -2.63
C LEU A 52 -13.97 -3.38 -3.58
N SER A 53 -13.81 -3.07 -4.87
CA SER A 53 -14.81 -3.35 -5.91
C SER A 53 -14.87 -4.83 -6.32
N THR A 54 -13.83 -5.63 -6.01
CA THR A 54 -13.70 -7.00 -6.51
C THR A 54 -14.10 -8.05 -5.47
N ILE A 55 -13.71 -7.86 -4.21
CA ILE A 55 -13.90 -8.86 -3.15
C ILE A 55 -14.24 -8.20 -1.81
N GLU A 56 -15.20 -8.78 -1.10
CA GLU A 56 -15.44 -8.45 0.30
C GLU A 56 -14.39 -9.15 1.17
N SER A 57 -13.56 -8.35 1.81
CA SER A 57 -12.51 -8.84 2.70
C SER A 57 -12.44 -7.97 3.95
N PRO A 58 -12.36 -8.55 5.16
CA PRO A 58 -12.17 -7.77 6.40
C PRO A 58 -10.86 -6.98 6.35
N PHE A 59 -9.85 -7.45 5.61
CA PHE A 59 -8.59 -6.74 5.39
C PHE A 59 -8.77 -5.38 4.69
N ASN A 60 -9.82 -5.22 3.88
CA ASN A 60 -10.11 -3.92 3.27
C ASN A 60 -10.49 -2.87 4.33
N LYS A 61 -11.22 -3.29 5.38
CA LYS A 61 -11.61 -2.41 6.49
C LYS A 61 -10.39 -2.00 7.31
N TYR A 62 -9.53 -2.97 7.65
CA TYR A 62 -8.30 -2.71 8.39
C TYR A 62 -7.34 -1.81 7.62
N TYR A 63 -7.22 -2.00 6.30
CA TYR A 63 -6.42 -1.13 5.44
C TYR A 63 -6.95 0.31 5.47
N LEU A 64 -8.27 0.48 5.34
CA LEU A 64 -8.91 1.80 5.43
C LEU A 64 -8.69 2.46 6.80
N TYR A 65 -8.83 1.71 7.90
CA TYR A 65 -8.57 2.24 9.24
C TYR A 65 -7.12 2.67 9.40
N GLY A 66 -6.17 1.91 8.86
CA GLY A 66 -4.79 2.33 8.84
C GLY A 66 -4.61 3.66 8.09
N ILE A 67 -5.18 3.80 6.88
CA ILE A 67 -5.13 5.07 6.13
C ILE A 67 -5.70 6.24 6.97
N MET A 68 -6.81 6.03 7.67
CA MET A 68 -7.38 7.06 8.55
C MET A 68 -6.41 7.43 9.68
N VAL A 69 -5.83 6.45 10.36
CA VAL A 69 -4.85 6.67 11.42
C VAL A 69 -3.62 7.42 10.90
N PHE A 70 -3.13 7.09 9.71
CA PHE A 70 -2.02 7.79 9.07
C PHE A 70 -2.29 9.29 8.90
N PHE A 71 -3.47 9.64 8.39
CA PHE A 71 -3.85 11.05 8.21
C PHE A 71 -4.07 11.77 9.54
N VAL A 72 -4.69 11.12 10.53
CA VAL A 72 -4.87 11.70 11.88
C VAL A 72 -3.52 11.96 12.54
N MET A 73 -2.61 10.99 12.50
CA MET A 73 -1.27 11.15 13.08
C MET A 73 -0.47 12.22 12.33
N THR A 74 -0.53 12.27 11.00
CA THR A 74 0.09 13.34 10.22
C THR A 74 -0.45 14.71 10.62
N PHE A 75 -1.77 14.84 10.79
CA PHE A 75 -2.40 16.08 11.22
C PHE A 75 -1.94 16.49 12.63
N VAL A 76 -1.88 15.54 13.58
CA VAL A 76 -1.38 15.79 14.93
C VAL A 76 0.07 16.26 14.88
N LEU A 77 0.96 15.55 14.18
CA LEU A 77 2.37 15.93 14.06
C LEU A 77 2.53 17.35 13.49
N TYR A 78 1.73 17.70 12.48
CA TYR A 78 1.72 19.05 11.91
C TYR A 78 1.16 20.10 12.88
N LYS A 79 0.08 19.78 13.60
CA LYS A 79 -0.60 20.71 14.52
C LYS A 79 0.24 21.08 15.74
N PHE A 80 1.04 20.13 16.22
CA PHE A 80 1.95 20.32 17.36
C PHE A 80 3.34 20.82 16.94
N ASP A 81 3.51 21.23 15.68
CA ASP A 81 4.76 21.77 15.12
C ASP A 81 5.96 20.85 15.36
N PHE A 82 5.75 19.54 15.21
CA PHE A 82 6.87 18.60 15.16
C PHE A 82 7.74 18.97 13.96
N GLY A 83 9.05 19.02 14.18
CA GLY A 83 10.01 19.37 13.13
C GLY A 83 9.81 18.54 11.86
N LYS A 84 9.95 19.17 10.70
CA LYS A 84 9.72 18.55 9.37
C LYS A 84 10.42 17.20 9.21
N GLU A 85 11.61 17.05 9.78
CA GLU A 85 12.38 15.80 9.76
C GLU A 85 11.61 14.63 10.41
N ILE A 86 10.94 14.85 11.53
CA ILE A 86 10.14 13.84 12.23
C ILE A 86 8.94 13.44 11.39
N ILE A 87 8.25 14.43 10.79
CA ILE A 87 7.10 14.20 9.90
C ILE A 87 7.54 13.36 8.70
N PHE A 88 8.68 13.67 8.08
CA PHE A 88 9.19 12.91 6.94
C PHE A 88 9.60 11.49 7.31
N LYS A 89 10.26 11.29 8.46
CA LYS A 89 10.58 9.95 8.99
C LYS A 89 9.31 9.14 9.23
N PHE A 90 8.28 9.75 9.80
CA PHE A 90 6.97 9.13 10.01
C PHE A 90 6.35 8.70 8.68
N TRP A 91 6.26 9.59 7.68
CA TRP A 91 5.73 9.26 6.36
C TRP A 91 6.50 8.13 5.66
N GLY A 92 7.82 8.11 5.81
CA GLY A 92 8.64 7.04 5.25
C GLY A 92 8.37 5.68 5.86
N ILE A 93 8.42 5.58 7.20
CA ILE A 93 8.20 4.33 7.92
C ILE A 93 6.78 3.83 7.69
N ASP A 94 5.78 4.69 7.90
CA ASP A 94 4.38 4.30 7.71
C ASP A 94 4.10 3.92 6.26
N GLY A 95 4.59 4.68 5.27
CA GLY A 95 4.40 4.36 3.85
C GLY A 95 4.93 2.97 3.49
N ILE A 96 6.10 2.58 4.01
CA ILE A 96 6.66 1.23 3.83
C ILE A 96 5.76 0.18 4.50
N LEU A 97 5.32 0.41 5.74
CA LEU A 97 4.45 -0.50 6.47
C LEU A 97 3.10 -0.70 5.76
N PHE A 98 2.49 0.37 5.26
CA PHE A 98 1.26 0.32 4.47
C PHE A 98 1.44 -0.48 3.20
N ASN A 99 2.57 -0.28 2.50
CA ASN A 99 2.86 -1.02 1.29
C ASN A 99 3.04 -2.52 1.55
N LEU A 100 3.80 -2.87 2.59
CA LEU A 100 3.99 -4.28 2.99
C LEU A 100 2.67 -4.92 3.39
N TYR A 101 1.88 -4.26 4.24
CA TYR A 101 0.55 -4.72 4.61
C TYR A 101 -0.30 -4.96 3.35
N TYR A 102 -0.30 -3.98 2.43
CA TYR A 102 -1.07 -4.02 1.21
C TYR A 102 -0.72 -5.23 0.34
N LEU A 103 0.57 -5.50 0.13
CA LEU A 103 1.02 -6.66 -0.64
C LEU A 103 0.62 -7.98 0.04
N ILE A 104 0.88 -8.11 1.35
CA ILE A 104 0.61 -9.33 2.12
C ILE A 104 -0.86 -9.71 2.05
N TYR A 105 -1.78 -8.77 2.34
CA TYR A 105 -3.20 -9.12 2.30
C TYR A 105 -3.70 -9.36 0.87
N GLY A 106 -3.05 -8.79 -0.14
CA GLY A 106 -3.29 -9.12 -1.55
C GLY A 106 -3.07 -10.59 -1.84
N PHE A 107 -1.93 -11.14 -1.41
CA PHE A 107 -1.65 -12.57 -1.52
C PHE A 107 -2.67 -13.43 -0.75
N ILE A 108 -3.04 -13.01 0.46
CA ILE A 108 -4.03 -13.72 1.27
C ILE A 108 -5.40 -13.78 0.55
N ASN A 109 -5.87 -12.66 0.00
CA ASN A 109 -7.14 -12.59 -0.72
C ASN A 109 -7.14 -13.45 -1.98
N ILE A 110 -6.03 -13.44 -2.74
CA ILE A 110 -5.87 -14.29 -3.94
C ILE A 110 -5.89 -15.76 -3.56
N LYS A 111 -5.15 -16.15 -2.50
CA LYS A 111 -5.11 -17.54 -2.03
C LYS A 111 -6.50 -18.01 -1.63
N LYS A 112 -7.18 -17.24 -0.78
CA LYS A 112 -8.54 -17.55 -0.31
C LYS A 112 -9.51 -17.75 -1.49
N LEU A 113 -9.53 -16.81 -2.44
CA LEU A 113 -10.42 -16.89 -3.59
C LEU A 113 -10.07 -18.05 -4.54
N SER A 114 -8.78 -18.37 -4.69
CA SER A 114 -8.31 -19.51 -5.50
C SER A 114 -8.78 -20.84 -4.90
N ASP A 115 -8.67 -20.99 -3.58
CA ASP A 115 -9.10 -22.19 -2.85
C ASP A 115 -10.62 -22.37 -2.91
N GLU A 116 -11.39 -21.30 -2.74
CA GLU A 116 -12.85 -21.30 -2.92
C GLU A 116 -13.25 -21.71 -4.35
N THR A 117 -12.56 -21.19 -5.37
CA THR A 117 -12.86 -21.51 -6.77
C THR A 117 -12.57 -22.99 -7.11
N LYS A 118 -11.57 -23.59 -6.47
CA LYS A 118 -11.23 -25.02 -6.65
C LYS A 118 -12.26 -25.95 -6.00
N LEU A 119 -12.84 -25.58 -4.86
CA LEU A 119 -13.87 -26.35 -4.17
C LEU A 119 -15.22 -26.37 -4.92
N THR A 120 -15.46 -25.39 -5.78
CA THR A 120 -16.69 -25.26 -6.58
C THR A 120 -16.63 -25.89 -7.97
N ARG A 121 -15.51 -26.54 -8.33
CA ARG A 121 -15.31 -27.25 -9.60
C ARG A 121 -15.24 -28.75 -9.38
#